data_AF-A0A2H0Y2H6-F1
#
_entry.id   AF-A0A2H0Y2H6-F1
#
_cell.length_a   1.000
_cell.length_b   1.000
_cell.length_c   1.000
_cell.angle_alpha   90.00
_cell.angle_beta   90.00
_cell.angle_gamma   90.00
#
_symmetry.space_group_name_H-M   'P 1'
#
loop_
_entity.id
_entity.type
_entity.pdbx_description
1 polymer ?
#
loop_
_entity_poly.entity_id
_entity_poly.type
_entity_poly.pdbx_seq_one_letter_code
_entity_poly.pdbx_strand_id
1 'polypeptide(L)'
;MRILFMERSSEKPLQKPLQETKEENWLDKIKHSIRQSLFGLKKEVEEERQPEKKEQPIDSDITDPFPEECSAYWDKEQGFFSTFENGEFSKKERQKRTEKLGKGVVVFRDIGLTFYLVQKGDTIWSISQKLSKYPEFAYLKELDKNKLKSFNIPPKKLQIGMLIPIPLPEENRVLTDEQFAHYCYLAIREMENHPVYGQLTQELIKITPRKGLIKLMLAVAKQESGGKPLGQFEFHRWEPAKQSFSFSIFHVLMKHAGLRARQKLDLTEGQLYHPKNAAKLFLAFLFEKTGGNAHLILPLENHLTDFAKAYNGGGVKSDYIAQLKQYYEDANILLSPQAKLLSESRLLAQNNRVPEIRVTPTPNPEQIRTSQKNRIKF
;
A
#
# COMPACT_ATOMS: atom_id res chain seq x y z
N MET A 1 49.60 -45.53 -20.64
CA MET A 1 50.47 -44.68 -21.50
C MET A 1 49.74 -44.42 -22.81
N ARG A 2 49.13 -43.23 -22.95
CA ARG A 2 48.86 -42.44 -24.18
C ARG A 2 47.78 -41.41 -23.85
N ILE A 3 48.29 -40.23 -23.52
CA ILE A 3 47.55 -38.99 -23.31
C ILE A 3 47.25 -38.46 -24.72
N LEU A 4 45.97 -38.24 -25.04
CA LEU A 4 45.53 -37.55 -26.26
C LEU A 4 45.02 -36.16 -25.84
N PHE A 5 45.88 -35.17 -26.06
CA PHE A 5 45.52 -33.75 -26.03
C PHE A 5 44.66 -33.45 -27.26
N MET A 6 43.41 -33.03 -27.03
CA MET A 6 42.63 -32.30 -28.03
C MET A 6 42.62 -30.83 -27.63
N GLU A 7 43.32 -30.01 -28.40
CA GLU A 7 43.25 -28.56 -28.35
C GLU A 7 41.83 -28.12 -28.68
N ARG A 8 41.18 -27.41 -27.74
CA ARG A 8 39.94 -26.67 -28.01
C ARG A 8 40.31 -25.31 -28.56
N SER A 9 39.92 -25.07 -29.81
CA SER A 9 39.93 -23.78 -30.48
C SER A 9 39.14 -22.73 -29.67
N SER A 10 39.78 -21.60 -29.43
CA SER A 10 39.20 -20.40 -28.83
C SER A 10 38.22 -19.74 -29.81
N GLU A 11 36.94 -20.04 -29.69
CA GLU A 11 35.89 -19.23 -30.33
C GLU A 11 35.70 -17.93 -29.55
N LYS A 12 35.96 -16.81 -30.23
CA LYS A 12 35.67 -15.46 -29.71
C LYS A 12 34.15 -15.30 -29.54
N PRO A 13 33.67 -14.69 -28.44
CA PRO A 13 32.24 -14.41 -28.29
C PRO A 13 31.81 -13.38 -29.34
N LEU A 14 30.82 -13.73 -30.16
CA LEU A 14 30.10 -12.79 -31.01
C LEU A 14 29.43 -11.74 -30.11
N GLN A 15 30.02 -10.56 -29.99
CA GLN A 15 29.33 -9.38 -29.51
C GLN A 15 28.29 -8.98 -30.55
N LYS A 16 27.03 -9.30 -30.30
CA LYS A 16 25.92 -8.66 -31.03
C LYS A 16 25.85 -7.20 -30.59
N PRO A 17 25.75 -6.23 -31.51
CA PRO A 17 25.57 -4.84 -31.16
C PRO A 17 24.29 -4.70 -30.33
N LEU A 18 24.37 -4.01 -29.19
CA LEU A 18 23.20 -3.57 -28.44
C LEU A 18 22.37 -2.71 -29.40
N GLN A 19 21.23 -3.23 -29.85
CA GLN A 19 20.24 -2.41 -30.50
C GLN A 19 19.63 -1.51 -29.42
N GLU A 20 20.05 -0.25 -29.40
CA GLU A 20 19.39 0.81 -28.65
C GLU A 20 17.88 0.74 -28.94
N THR A 21 17.12 0.48 -27.89
CA THR A 21 15.67 0.38 -28.02
C THR A 21 15.10 1.76 -28.31
N LYS A 22 14.07 1.82 -29.17
CA LYS A 22 13.39 3.09 -29.53
C LYS A 22 12.88 3.90 -28.32
N GLU A 23 12.78 3.29 -27.14
CA GLU A 23 12.40 3.97 -25.89
C GLU A 23 13.50 4.89 -25.32
N GLU A 24 14.78 4.55 -25.47
CA GLU A 24 15.89 5.38 -24.95
C GLU A 24 16.02 6.70 -25.74
N ASN A 25 15.84 6.64 -27.05
CA ASN A 25 15.88 7.82 -27.93
C ASN A 25 14.69 8.78 -27.71
N TRP A 26 13.56 8.29 -27.17
CA TRP A 26 12.41 9.12 -26.83
C TRP A 26 12.61 9.89 -25.52
N LEU A 27 13.20 9.26 -24.50
CA LEU A 27 13.50 9.91 -23.22
C LEU A 27 14.52 11.04 -23.35
N ASP A 28 15.52 10.88 -24.21
CA ASP A 28 16.53 11.93 -24.42
C ASP A 28 15.98 13.12 -25.22
N LYS A 29 15.04 12.88 -26.15
CA LYS A 29 14.31 13.97 -26.83
C LYS A 29 13.42 14.77 -25.87
N ILE A 30 12.80 14.11 -24.89
CA ILE A 30 12.01 14.80 -23.85
C ILE A 30 12.91 15.62 -22.93
N LYS A 31 14.04 15.05 -22.46
CA LYS A 31 15.00 15.78 -21.63
C LYS A 31 15.56 17.01 -22.35
N HIS A 32 15.83 16.91 -23.64
CA HIS A 32 16.32 18.05 -24.44
C HIS A 32 15.24 19.13 -24.60
N SER A 33 13.99 18.74 -24.89
CA SER A 33 12.86 19.67 -25.00
C SER A 33 12.58 20.41 -23.67
N ILE A 34 12.59 19.70 -22.54
CA ILE A 34 12.41 20.30 -21.22
C ILE A 34 13.54 21.29 -20.88
N ARG A 35 14.80 20.96 -21.23
CA ARG A 35 15.94 21.89 -21.02
C ARG A 35 15.81 23.16 -21.86
N GLN A 36 15.33 23.07 -23.10
CA GLN A 36 15.12 24.22 -23.98
C GLN A 36 14.00 25.14 -23.44
N SER A 37 12.88 24.58 -22.99
CA SER A 37 11.77 25.36 -22.42
C SER A 37 12.14 26.03 -21.09
N LEU A 38 12.93 25.36 -20.23
CA LEU A 38 13.40 25.95 -18.97
C LEU A 38 14.43 27.07 -19.17
N PHE A 39 15.21 27.04 -20.26
CA PHE A 39 16.15 28.12 -20.60
C PHE A 39 15.43 29.36 -21.18
N GLY A 40 14.34 29.16 -21.92
CA GLY A 40 13.48 30.26 -22.41
C GLY A 40 12.78 31.01 -21.26
N LEU A 41 12.20 30.26 -20.31
CA LEU A 41 11.50 30.83 -19.14
C LEU A 41 12.41 31.62 -18.20
N LYS A 42 13.72 31.32 -18.13
CA LYS A 42 14.66 32.10 -17.32
C LYS A 42 14.95 33.49 -17.88
N LYS A 43 14.74 33.73 -19.17
CA LYS A 43 15.05 35.02 -19.81
C LYS A 43 13.90 36.03 -19.77
N GLU A 44 12.66 35.58 -19.60
CA GLU A 44 11.48 36.46 -19.56
C GLU A 44 11.04 36.85 -18.14
N VAL A 45 11.55 36.18 -17.10
CA VAL A 45 11.12 36.41 -15.69
C VAL A 45 11.98 37.47 -14.96
N GLU A 46 13.01 38.03 -15.61
CA GLU A 46 13.92 39.00 -14.97
C GLU A 46 13.43 40.46 -15.03
N GLU A 47 12.33 40.79 -15.73
CA GLU A 47 11.90 42.19 -15.96
C GLU A 47 10.61 42.67 -15.25
N GLU A 48 9.90 41.84 -14.48
CA GLU A 48 8.76 42.30 -13.67
C GLU A 48 8.77 41.75 -12.23
N ARG A 49 9.71 42.21 -11.40
CA ARG A 49 9.62 42.02 -9.94
C ARG A 49 8.69 43.06 -9.33
N GLN A 50 7.41 42.73 -9.27
CA GLN A 50 6.47 43.39 -8.36
C GLN A 50 6.87 43.14 -6.89
N PRO A 51 6.59 44.09 -5.97
CA PRO A 51 6.96 43.95 -4.56
C PRO A 51 6.32 42.71 -3.94
N GLU A 52 7.16 41.84 -3.38
CA GLU A 52 6.77 40.63 -2.67
C GLU A 52 5.72 40.96 -1.60
N LYS A 53 4.47 40.55 -1.86
CA LYS A 53 3.49 40.40 -0.79
C LYS A 53 4.10 39.40 0.20
N LYS A 54 4.30 39.84 1.44
CA LYS A 54 4.63 38.94 2.55
C LYS A 54 3.49 37.94 2.70
N GLU A 55 3.61 36.79 2.04
CA GLU A 55 2.75 35.65 2.26
C GLU A 55 2.91 35.26 3.73
N GLN A 56 1.81 35.38 4.49
CA GLN A 56 1.77 34.81 5.83
C GLN A 56 2.03 33.31 5.69
N PRO A 57 2.86 32.70 6.55
CA PRO A 57 3.17 31.29 6.46
C PRO A 57 1.87 30.47 6.53
N ILE A 58 1.52 29.83 5.41
CA ILE A 58 0.26 29.12 5.17
C ILE A 58 0.10 27.84 6.04
N ASP A 59 1.07 27.54 6.91
CA ASP A 59 1.28 26.18 7.43
C ASP A 59 1.37 26.10 8.96
N SER A 60 0.66 26.97 9.69
CA SER A 60 0.63 26.91 11.17
C SER A 60 -0.41 25.95 11.77
N ASP A 61 -1.42 25.50 11.02
CA ASP A 61 -2.65 24.98 11.64
C ASP A 61 -3.06 23.58 11.21
N ILE A 62 -2.16 22.62 11.39
CA ILE A 62 -2.61 21.28 11.76
C ILE A 62 -1.79 20.85 12.99
N THR A 63 -2.20 21.35 14.16
CA THR A 63 -2.09 20.54 15.39
C THR A 63 -2.74 19.20 15.06
N ASP A 64 -2.08 18.08 15.42
CA ASP A 64 -2.55 16.74 15.08
C ASP A 64 -4.07 16.65 15.31
N PRO A 65 -4.88 16.58 14.24
CA PRO A 65 -6.32 16.80 14.36
C PRO A 65 -7.00 15.51 14.82
N PHE A 66 -6.24 14.43 14.94
CA PHE A 66 -6.73 13.09 15.24
C PHE A 66 -6.53 12.76 16.72
N PRO A 67 -7.45 12.01 17.34
CA PRO A 67 -7.30 11.55 18.71
C PRO A 67 -6.12 10.57 18.85
N GLU A 68 -5.43 10.61 20.00
CA GLU A 68 -4.26 9.75 20.29
C GLU A 68 -4.56 8.24 20.18
N GLU A 69 -5.82 7.83 20.32
CA GLU A 69 -6.26 6.42 20.30
C GLU A 69 -6.61 5.87 18.89
N CYS A 70 -5.91 6.31 17.84
CA CYS A 70 -6.10 5.78 16.48
C CYS A 70 -5.26 4.51 16.20
N SER A 71 -5.22 3.54 17.12
CA SER A 71 -4.41 2.33 16.92
C SER A 71 -5.08 1.34 15.96
N ALA A 72 -4.30 0.72 15.07
CA ALA A 72 -4.73 -0.38 14.19
C ALA A 72 -4.07 -1.71 14.59
N TYR A 73 -4.47 -2.80 13.93
CA TYR A 73 -3.93 -4.15 14.14
C TYR A 73 -2.39 -4.18 14.12
N TRP A 74 -1.78 -3.45 13.19
CA TRP A 74 -0.34 -3.47 12.92
C TRP A 74 0.53 -2.74 13.94
N ASP A 75 -0.02 -1.81 14.73
CA ASP A 75 0.78 -0.99 15.65
C ASP A 75 1.43 -1.79 16.77
N LYS A 76 0.94 -3.01 17.01
CA LYS A 76 1.48 -3.92 18.02
C LYS A 76 2.81 -4.53 17.59
N GLU A 77 3.11 -4.53 16.29
CA GLU A 77 4.32 -5.12 15.74
C GLU A 77 5.40 -4.05 15.47
N GLN A 78 6.38 -3.95 16.36
CA GLN A 78 7.49 -3.00 16.22
C GLN A 78 8.32 -3.22 14.94
N GLY A 79 8.27 -4.42 14.36
CA GLY A 79 8.98 -4.75 13.12
C GLY A 79 8.63 -3.83 11.95
N PHE A 80 7.41 -3.28 11.90
CA PHE A 80 6.97 -2.45 10.78
C PHE A 80 7.83 -1.21 10.52
N PHE A 81 8.56 -0.72 11.52
CA PHE A 81 9.39 0.47 11.40
C PHE A 81 10.90 0.18 11.42
N SER A 82 11.28 -1.10 11.34
CA SER A 82 12.67 -1.49 11.11
C SER A 82 13.07 -1.17 9.67
N THR A 83 14.35 -0.85 9.44
CA THR A 83 14.88 -0.59 8.09
C THR A 83 15.61 -1.82 7.55
N PHE A 84 15.44 -2.07 6.25
CA PHE A 84 16.14 -3.14 5.52
C PHE A 84 16.77 -2.55 4.28
N GLU A 85 18.08 -2.69 4.12
CA GLU A 85 18.80 -2.10 2.99
C GLU A 85 18.16 -2.50 1.65
N ASN A 86 17.76 -1.51 0.86
CA ASN A 86 17.01 -1.66 -0.39
C ASN A 86 15.67 -2.41 -0.22
N GLY A 87 15.12 -2.45 0.98
CA GLY A 87 13.91 -3.19 1.31
C GLY A 87 14.06 -4.70 1.15
N GLU A 88 15.28 -5.24 1.25
CA GLU A 88 15.56 -6.67 1.05
C GLU A 88 16.20 -7.29 2.28
N PHE A 89 15.78 -8.51 2.60
CA PHE A 89 16.46 -9.30 3.63
C PHE A 89 17.74 -9.91 3.07
N SER A 90 18.80 -9.93 3.89
CA SER A 90 20.02 -10.67 3.55
C SER A 90 19.73 -12.15 3.35
N LYS A 91 20.58 -12.87 2.60
CA LYS A 91 20.43 -14.32 2.38
C LYS A 91 20.29 -15.11 3.70
N LYS A 92 21.05 -14.72 4.72
CA LYS A 92 21.01 -15.35 6.05
C LYS A 92 19.69 -15.09 6.77
N GLU A 93 19.15 -13.88 6.69
CA GLU A 93 17.83 -13.55 7.25
C GLU A 93 16.72 -14.26 6.51
N ARG A 94 16.78 -14.32 5.17
CA ARG A 94 15.80 -15.08 4.37
C ARG A 94 15.77 -16.54 4.80
N GLN A 95 16.93 -17.17 4.95
CA GLN A 95 17.02 -18.55 5.44
C GLN A 95 16.41 -18.73 6.84
N LYS A 96 16.64 -17.80 7.77
CA LYS A 96 16.06 -17.86 9.12
C LYS A 96 14.54 -17.63 9.13
N ARG A 97 14.04 -16.81 8.22
CA ARG A 97 12.61 -16.47 8.08
C ARG A 97 11.85 -17.48 7.23
N THR A 98 12.54 -18.36 6.50
CA THR A 98 11.93 -19.46 5.76
C THR A 98 11.73 -20.66 6.67
N GLU A 99 10.48 -21.08 6.80
CA GLU A 99 10.06 -22.15 7.70
C GLU A 99 9.40 -23.29 6.92
N LYS A 100 9.70 -24.53 7.31
CA LYS A 100 9.01 -25.73 6.81
C LYS A 100 8.00 -26.20 7.85
N LEU A 101 6.71 -25.94 7.60
CA LEU A 101 5.63 -26.30 8.53
C LEU A 101 5.26 -27.80 8.47
N GLY A 102 5.85 -28.57 7.56
CA GLY A 102 5.52 -29.99 7.33
C GLY A 102 4.58 -30.20 6.13
N LYS A 103 4.36 -31.45 5.73
CA LYS A 103 3.52 -31.83 4.55
C LYS A 103 3.86 -31.06 3.25
N GLY A 104 5.12 -30.67 3.09
CA GLY A 104 5.60 -29.90 1.95
C GLY A 104 5.22 -28.42 1.95
N VAL A 105 4.67 -27.88 3.04
CA VAL A 105 4.40 -26.44 3.18
C VAL A 105 5.67 -25.73 3.60
N VAL A 106 6.06 -24.73 2.79
CA VAL A 106 7.19 -23.85 3.05
C VAL A 106 6.67 -22.42 3.02
N VAL A 107 6.92 -21.68 4.09
CA VAL A 107 6.51 -20.28 4.22
C VAL A 107 7.72 -19.39 4.44
N PHE A 108 7.61 -18.13 4.08
CA PHE A 108 8.57 -17.08 4.36
C PHE A 108 7.91 -16.00 5.20
N ARG A 109 8.45 -15.75 6.40
CA ARG A 109 7.95 -14.77 7.37
C ARG A 109 8.57 -13.40 7.13
N ASP A 110 7.90 -12.59 6.32
CA ASP A 110 8.17 -11.16 6.27
C ASP A 110 7.59 -10.49 7.53
N ILE A 111 7.76 -9.18 7.65
CA ILE A 111 7.19 -8.34 8.70
C ILE A 111 5.76 -8.03 8.28
N GLY A 112 4.78 -8.35 9.13
CA GLY A 112 3.37 -8.08 8.84
C GLY A 112 2.70 -8.99 7.82
N LEU A 113 3.45 -9.79 7.06
CA LEU A 113 2.90 -10.68 6.05
C LEU A 113 3.68 -11.99 5.97
N THR A 114 2.96 -13.09 5.79
CA THR A 114 3.57 -14.40 5.49
C THR A 114 3.37 -14.73 4.02
N PHE A 115 4.42 -15.25 3.39
CA PHE A 115 4.39 -15.70 2.01
C PHE A 115 4.45 -17.23 1.95
N TYR A 116 3.70 -17.83 1.04
CA TYR A 116 3.80 -19.24 0.72
C TYR A 116 4.74 -19.44 -0.47
N LEU A 117 5.67 -20.40 -0.36
CA LEU A 117 6.52 -20.80 -1.47
C LEU A 117 5.82 -21.87 -2.30
N VAL A 118 5.49 -21.55 -3.54
CA VAL A 118 4.74 -22.42 -4.45
C VAL A 118 5.53 -23.69 -4.78
N GLN A 119 4.89 -24.84 -4.60
CA GLN A 119 5.44 -26.16 -4.87
C GLN A 119 4.88 -26.75 -6.17
N LYS A 120 5.50 -27.84 -6.66
CA LYS A 120 5.04 -28.56 -7.85
C LYS A 120 3.62 -29.09 -7.65
N GLY A 121 2.75 -28.82 -8.63
CA GLY A 121 1.35 -29.29 -8.63
C GLY A 121 0.40 -28.45 -7.78
N ASP A 122 0.90 -27.37 -7.17
CA ASP A 122 0.03 -26.47 -6.42
C ASP A 122 -0.96 -25.73 -7.32
N THR A 123 -2.20 -25.67 -6.83
CA THR A 123 -3.24 -24.72 -7.23
C THR A 123 -3.58 -23.84 -6.04
N ILE A 124 -4.18 -22.66 -6.28
CA ILE A 124 -4.65 -21.77 -5.20
C ILE A 124 -5.55 -22.51 -4.20
N TRP A 125 -6.45 -23.36 -4.70
CA TRP A 125 -7.29 -24.18 -3.85
C TRP A 125 -6.47 -25.15 -2.99
N SER A 126 -5.53 -25.88 -3.58
CA SER A 126 -4.70 -26.82 -2.82
C SER A 126 -3.78 -26.12 -1.81
N ILE A 127 -3.31 -24.90 -2.10
CA ILE A 127 -2.51 -24.09 -1.20
C ILE A 127 -3.35 -23.70 0.02
N SER A 128 -4.55 -23.14 -0.21
CA SER A 128 -5.51 -22.83 0.86
C SER A 128 -5.81 -24.06 1.72
N GLN A 129 -6.06 -25.23 1.13
CA GLN A 129 -6.34 -26.48 1.86
C GLN A 129 -5.14 -27.02 2.65
N LYS A 130 -3.91 -26.79 2.17
CA LYS A 130 -2.69 -27.17 2.91
C LYS A 130 -2.49 -26.24 4.11
N LEU A 131 -2.55 -24.93 3.88
CA LEU A 131 -2.33 -23.92 4.91
C LEU A 131 -3.42 -23.97 5.99
N SER A 132 -4.67 -24.20 5.62
CA SER A 132 -5.79 -24.22 6.57
C SER A 132 -5.76 -25.36 7.61
N LYS A 133 -4.81 -26.29 7.48
CA LYS A 133 -4.50 -27.33 8.47
C LYS A 133 -3.65 -26.81 9.63
N TYR A 134 -3.08 -25.61 9.51
CA TYR A 134 -2.28 -24.96 10.54
C TYR A 134 -3.15 -23.96 11.31
N PRO A 135 -3.07 -23.93 12.66
CA PRO A 135 -3.92 -23.05 13.47
C PRO A 135 -3.87 -21.57 13.06
N GLU A 136 -2.68 -21.05 12.76
CA GLU A 136 -2.46 -19.65 12.37
C GLU A 136 -3.09 -19.28 11.01
N PHE A 137 -3.46 -20.26 10.18
CA PHE A 137 -4.07 -20.05 8.87
C PHE A 137 -5.46 -20.71 8.77
N ALA A 138 -6.07 -21.07 9.89
CA ALA A 138 -7.35 -21.78 9.91
C ALA A 138 -8.47 -21.00 9.22
N TYR A 139 -8.43 -19.66 9.22
CA TYR A 139 -9.37 -18.79 8.52
C TYR A 139 -9.39 -19.01 7.00
N LEU A 140 -8.33 -19.58 6.42
CA LEU A 140 -8.27 -19.89 5.00
C LEU A 140 -9.24 -21.03 4.59
N LYS A 141 -9.87 -21.74 5.53
CA LYS A 141 -10.95 -22.70 5.24
C LYS A 141 -12.18 -22.03 4.63
N GLU A 142 -12.43 -20.79 5.04
CA GLU A 142 -13.62 -20.01 4.70
C GLU A 142 -13.39 -19.06 3.51
N LEU A 143 -12.21 -19.14 2.88
CA LEU A 143 -11.93 -18.41 1.64
C LEU A 143 -12.93 -18.84 0.56
N ASP A 144 -13.97 -18.02 0.40
CA ASP A 144 -15.03 -18.18 -0.59
C ASP A 144 -14.41 -18.26 -1.99
N LYS A 145 -14.81 -19.27 -2.77
CA LYS A 145 -14.28 -19.54 -4.12
C LYS A 145 -14.52 -18.38 -5.10
N ASN A 146 -15.43 -17.46 -4.77
CA ASN A 146 -15.97 -16.47 -5.69
C ASN A 146 -15.64 -15.00 -5.35
N LYS A 147 -14.77 -14.70 -4.37
CA LYS A 147 -14.51 -13.30 -3.97
C LYS A 147 -13.02 -12.97 -3.87
N LEU A 148 -12.74 -11.69 -4.12
CA LEU A 148 -11.47 -10.93 -3.99
C LEU A 148 -10.80 -10.99 -2.59
N LYS A 149 -11.24 -11.90 -1.73
CA LYS A 149 -10.57 -12.37 -0.52
C LYS A 149 -9.83 -13.62 -0.93
N SER A 150 -8.72 -13.51 -1.64
CA SER A 150 -7.96 -14.67 -2.11
C SER A 150 -6.49 -14.27 -2.21
N PHE A 151 -5.62 -15.20 -2.58
CA PHE A 151 -4.21 -14.92 -2.92
C PHE A 151 -4.04 -13.92 -4.08
N ASN A 152 -5.15 -13.46 -4.68
CA ASN A 152 -5.26 -12.44 -5.72
C ASN A 152 -4.29 -12.63 -6.89
N ILE A 153 -4.07 -13.90 -7.25
CA ILE A 153 -3.26 -14.33 -8.39
C ILE A 153 -4.07 -15.30 -9.25
N PRO A 154 -4.16 -15.07 -10.58
CA PRO A 154 -4.82 -16.02 -11.48
C PRO A 154 -4.11 -17.38 -11.49
N PRO A 155 -4.83 -18.53 -11.54
CA PRO A 155 -4.21 -19.86 -11.53
C PRO A 155 -3.11 -20.05 -12.59
N LYS A 156 -3.32 -19.51 -13.80
CA LYS A 156 -2.35 -19.57 -14.92
C LYS A 156 -1.05 -18.79 -14.69
N LYS A 157 -0.96 -18.00 -13.62
CA LYS A 157 0.21 -17.19 -13.27
C LYS A 157 0.97 -17.75 -12.07
N LEU A 158 0.44 -18.78 -11.43
CA LEU A 158 1.10 -19.48 -10.35
C LEU A 158 2.29 -20.29 -10.89
N GLN A 159 3.48 -20.09 -10.33
CA GLN A 159 4.72 -20.73 -10.79
C GLN A 159 5.47 -21.36 -9.62
N ILE A 160 6.09 -22.53 -9.86
CA ILE A 160 6.91 -23.22 -8.85
C ILE A 160 8.05 -22.30 -8.40
N GLY A 161 8.29 -22.24 -7.09
CA GLY A 161 9.33 -21.39 -6.49
C GLY A 161 8.93 -19.93 -6.30
N MET A 162 7.74 -19.52 -6.75
CA MET A 162 7.20 -18.19 -6.50
C MET A 162 6.83 -18.03 -5.03
N LEU A 163 7.13 -16.88 -4.44
CA LEU A 163 6.53 -16.47 -3.17
C LEU A 163 5.22 -15.76 -3.46
N ILE A 164 4.12 -16.24 -2.89
CA ILE A 164 2.82 -15.58 -2.97
C ILE A 164 2.38 -15.13 -1.58
N PRO A 165 1.85 -13.91 -1.42
CA PRO A 165 1.37 -13.44 -0.13
C PRO A 165 0.15 -14.26 0.32
N ILE A 166 0.14 -14.66 1.59
CA ILE A 166 -1.04 -15.26 2.23
C ILE A 166 -1.96 -14.10 2.65
N PRO A 167 -3.25 -14.10 2.24
CA PRO A 167 -4.18 -13.02 2.58
C PRO A 167 -4.40 -12.94 4.10
N LEU A 168 -4.61 -11.73 4.62
CA LEU A 168 -4.92 -11.55 6.04
C LEU A 168 -6.44 -11.58 6.27
N PRO A 169 -6.91 -12.02 7.46
CA PRO A 169 -8.31 -11.87 7.84
C PRO A 169 -8.77 -10.41 7.72
N GLU A 170 -10.01 -10.18 7.29
CA GLU A 170 -10.53 -8.83 7.01
C GLU A 170 -10.46 -7.92 8.24
N GLU A 171 -10.78 -8.44 9.40
CA GLU A 171 -10.70 -7.77 10.70
C GLU A 171 -9.28 -7.26 11.03
N ASN A 172 -8.24 -7.83 10.43
CA ASN A 172 -6.85 -7.41 10.63
C ASN A 172 -6.42 -6.35 9.61
N ARG A 173 -7.28 -5.98 8.65
CA ARG A 173 -6.98 -5.03 7.57
C ARG A 173 -7.90 -3.82 7.54
N VAL A 174 -9.11 -3.95 8.06
CA VAL A 174 -10.13 -2.89 8.01
C VAL A 174 -9.68 -1.68 8.83
N LEU A 175 -9.87 -0.49 8.25
CA LEU A 175 -9.55 0.80 8.84
C LEU A 175 -10.73 1.77 8.65
N THR A 176 -10.94 2.65 9.63
CA THR A 176 -11.77 3.83 9.40
C THR A 176 -11.02 4.88 8.59
N ASP A 177 -11.75 5.83 8.02
CA ASP A 177 -11.15 6.91 7.24
C ASP A 177 -10.33 7.84 8.14
N GLU A 178 -10.76 8.07 9.38
CA GLU A 178 -10.04 8.84 10.40
C GLU A 178 -8.71 8.19 10.77
N GLN A 179 -8.71 6.87 11.03
CA GLN A 179 -7.49 6.12 11.32
C GLN A 179 -6.51 6.23 10.15
N PHE A 180 -7.00 6.04 8.92
CA PHE A 180 -6.15 6.13 7.74
C PHE A 180 -5.62 7.55 7.51
N ALA A 181 -6.44 8.57 7.71
CA ALA A 181 -6.04 9.97 7.62
C ALA A 181 -4.93 10.32 8.62
N HIS A 182 -5.02 9.80 9.85
CA HIS A 182 -3.97 9.93 10.86
C HIS A 182 -2.66 9.30 10.40
N TYR A 183 -2.68 8.08 9.86
CA TYR A 183 -1.47 7.46 9.29
C TYR A 183 -0.90 8.24 8.11
N CYS A 184 -1.73 8.86 7.28
CA CYS A 184 -1.29 9.72 6.20
C CYS A 184 -0.56 10.96 6.75
N TYR A 185 -1.11 11.60 7.79
CA TYR A 185 -0.47 12.72 8.48
C TYR A 185 0.91 12.34 9.02
N LEU A 186 1.01 11.23 9.77
CA LEU A 186 2.28 10.74 10.31
C LEU A 186 3.29 10.40 9.20
N ALA A 187 2.82 9.78 8.12
CA ALA A 187 3.66 9.45 6.97
C ALA A 187 4.22 10.71 6.30
N ILE A 188 3.41 11.75 6.09
CA ILE A 188 3.86 13.02 5.51
C ILE A 188 4.96 13.63 6.39
N ARG A 189 4.74 13.75 7.70
CA ARG A 189 5.73 14.32 8.64
C ARG A 189 7.05 13.58 8.67
N GLU A 190 7.01 12.25 8.63
CA GLU A 190 8.23 11.45 8.55
C GLU A 190 8.92 11.60 7.19
N MET A 191 8.14 11.72 6.10
CA MET A 191 8.67 11.89 4.75
C MET A 191 9.36 13.24 4.56
N GLU A 192 8.94 14.32 5.23
CA GLU A 192 9.58 15.63 5.19
C GLU A 192 11.04 15.62 5.65
N ASN A 193 11.39 14.65 6.50
CA ASN A 193 12.75 14.47 7.03
C ASN A 193 13.45 13.23 6.43
N HIS A 194 12.84 12.59 5.42
CA HIS A 194 13.40 11.39 4.81
C HIS A 194 14.68 11.72 4.02
N PRO A 195 15.77 10.95 4.14
CA PRO A 195 17.04 11.28 3.49
C PRO A 195 16.97 11.44 1.97
N VAL A 196 16.09 10.67 1.32
CA VAL A 196 15.95 10.66 -0.15
C VAL A 196 14.79 11.56 -0.64
N TYR A 197 13.73 11.67 0.15
CA TYR A 197 12.45 12.24 -0.31
C TYR A 197 12.08 13.54 0.43
N GLY A 198 12.80 13.91 1.50
CA GLY A 198 12.51 15.06 2.35
C GLY A 198 12.33 16.36 1.58
N GLN A 199 13.32 16.72 0.77
CA GLN A 199 13.24 17.94 -0.04
C GLN A 199 12.05 17.92 -1.00
N LEU A 200 11.82 16.80 -1.69
CA LEU A 200 10.68 16.67 -2.62
C LEU A 200 9.33 16.78 -1.89
N THR A 201 9.22 16.21 -0.70
CA THR A 201 8.03 16.32 0.15
C THR A 201 7.82 17.76 0.63
N GLN A 202 8.86 18.46 1.06
CA GLN A 202 8.77 19.85 1.48
C GLN A 202 8.35 20.76 0.32
N GLU A 203 8.93 20.60 -0.87
CA GLU A 203 8.50 21.35 -2.07
C GLU A 203 7.06 21.02 -2.46
N LEU A 204 6.64 19.76 -2.33
CA LEU A 204 5.27 19.35 -2.58
C LEU A 204 4.28 20.03 -1.63
N ILE A 205 4.63 20.17 -0.34
CA ILE A 205 3.76 20.80 0.66
C ILE A 205 3.51 22.27 0.34
N LYS A 206 4.48 22.96 -0.28
CA LYS A 206 4.31 24.37 -0.71
C LYS A 206 3.21 24.53 -1.77
N ILE A 207 2.97 23.53 -2.60
CA ILE A 207 1.93 23.57 -3.64
C ILE A 207 0.64 22.86 -3.24
N THR A 208 0.73 21.83 -2.42
CA THR A 208 -0.40 21.06 -1.93
C THR A 208 -0.19 20.90 -0.43
N PRO A 209 -0.79 21.78 0.40
CA PRO A 209 -0.65 21.72 1.85
C PRO A 209 -0.99 20.34 2.40
N ARG A 210 -0.49 19.99 3.60
CA ARG A 210 -0.64 18.63 4.17
C ARG A 210 -2.08 18.12 4.15
N LYS A 211 -3.06 18.98 4.45
CA LYS A 211 -4.49 18.63 4.36
C LYS A 211 -4.88 18.15 2.95
N GLY A 212 -4.43 18.83 1.91
CA GLY A 212 -4.67 18.43 0.51
C GLY A 212 -4.03 17.08 0.18
N LEU A 213 -2.82 16.81 0.68
CA LEU A 213 -2.16 15.51 0.51
C LEU A 213 -2.91 14.37 1.23
N ILE A 214 -3.42 14.61 2.44
CA ILE A 214 -4.23 13.63 3.17
C ILE A 214 -5.54 13.34 2.41
N LYS A 215 -6.22 14.39 1.91
CA LYS A 215 -7.42 14.23 1.06
C LYS A 215 -7.12 13.39 -0.17
N LEU A 216 -6.01 13.65 -0.85
CA LEU A 216 -5.57 12.89 -2.01
C LEU A 216 -5.38 11.41 -1.66
N MET A 217 -4.66 11.11 -0.58
CA MET A 217 -4.39 9.74 -0.16
C MET A 217 -5.68 9.00 0.20
N LEU A 218 -6.60 9.63 0.94
CA LEU A 218 -7.92 9.07 1.23
C LEU A 218 -8.69 8.76 -0.06
N ALA A 219 -8.73 9.73 -0.99
CA ALA A 219 -9.46 9.60 -2.23
C ALA A 219 -8.94 8.43 -3.08
N VAL A 220 -7.62 8.30 -3.20
CA VAL A 220 -7.00 7.18 -3.94
C VAL A 220 -7.24 5.86 -3.23
N ALA A 221 -7.06 5.78 -1.91
CA ALA A 221 -7.30 4.54 -1.15
C ALA A 221 -8.76 4.06 -1.26
N LYS A 222 -9.72 4.99 -1.23
CA LYS A 222 -11.15 4.70 -1.48
C LYS A 222 -11.39 4.22 -2.89
N GLN A 223 -10.77 4.85 -3.88
CA GLN A 223 -10.87 4.45 -5.27
C GLN A 223 -10.37 3.01 -5.49
N GLU A 224 -9.21 2.68 -4.92
CA GLU A 224 -8.66 1.31 -4.96
C GLU A 224 -9.53 0.30 -4.18
N SER A 225 -10.27 0.77 -3.19
CA SER A 225 -11.25 -0.01 -2.44
C SER A 225 -12.64 -0.05 -3.10
N GLY A 226 -12.83 0.54 -4.29
CA GLY A 226 -14.15 0.60 -4.95
C GLY A 226 -15.23 1.32 -4.11
N GLY A 227 -14.83 2.32 -3.33
CA GLY A 227 -15.70 3.08 -2.42
C GLY A 227 -16.10 2.34 -1.15
N LYS A 228 -15.59 1.13 -0.94
CA LYS A 228 -15.84 0.33 0.26
C LYS A 228 -15.02 0.80 1.46
N PRO A 229 -15.31 0.29 2.67
CA PRO A 229 -14.41 0.45 3.80
C PRO A 229 -12.98 0.08 3.41
N LEU A 230 -12.04 0.90 3.86
CA LEU A 230 -10.62 0.65 3.64
C LEU A 230 -10.25 -0.68 4.28
N GLY A 231 -9.54 -1.53 3.54
CA GLY A 231 -9.25 -2.88 4.01
C GLY A 231 -10.39 -3.86 3.86
N GLN A 232 -11.45 -3.58 3.07
CA GLN A 232 -12.38 -4.64 2.66
C GLN A 232 -11.69 -5.64 1.69
N PHE A 233 -10.86 -5.13 0.76
CA PHE A 233 -10.07 -5.95 -0.16
C PHE A 233 -8.63 -6.11 0.31
N GLU A 234 -8.00 -7.22 -0.05
CA GLU A 234 -6.58 -7.45 0.24
C GLU A 234 -5.70 -6.36 -0.35
N PHE A 235 -4.66 -5.98 0.39
CA PHE A 235 -3.70 -4.96 -0.03
C PHE A 235 -2.67 -5.47 -1.03
N HIS A 236 -2.78 -6.70 -1.51
CA HIS A 236 -1.99 -7.20 -2.63
C HIS A 236 -2.87 -7.64 -3.79
N ARG A 237 -2.35 -7.46 -5.01
CA ARG A 237 -3.02 -7.93 -6.23
C ARG A 237 -1.99 -8.27 -7.30
N TRP A 238 -2.14 -9.43 -7.94
CA TRP A 238 -1.33 -9.75 -9.11
C TRP A 238 -1.83 -8.96 -10.32
N GLU A 239 -0.95 -8.17 -10.95
CA GLU A 239 -1.27 -7.39 -12.14
C GLU A 239 -0.91 -8.19 -13.41
N PRO A 240 -1.88 -8.83 -14.11
CA PRO A 240 -1.57 -9.81 -15.15
C PRO A 240 -0.81 -9.21 -16.34
N ALA A 241 -1.10 -7.96 -16.68
CA ALA A 241 -0.44 -7.23 -17.76
C ALA A 241 1.01 -6.85 -17.43
N LYS A 242 1.36 -6.78 -16.15
CA LYS A 242 2.69 -6.35 -15.68
C LYS A 242 3.53 -7.51 -15.15
N GLN A 243 2.88 -8.65 -14.88
CA GLN A 243 3.48 -9.86 -14.31
C GLN A 243 4.22 -9.58 -13.01
N SER A 244 3.62 -8.76 -12.15
CA SER A 244 4.13 -8.46 -10.82
C SER A 244 2.96 -8.20 -9.87
N PHE A 245 3.20 -8.35 -8.57
CA PHE A 245 2.26 -7.94 -7.56
C PHE A 245 2.28 -6.41 -7.38
N SER A 246 1.12 -5.85 -7.12
CA SER A 246 0.98 -4.59 -6.41
C SER A 246 0.74 -4.85 -4.93
N PHE A 247 1.17 -3.92 -4.08
CA PHE A 247 1.02 -4.00 -2.63
C PHE A 247 0.49 -2.68 -2.05
N SER A 248 0.15 -2.72 -0.76
CA SER A 248 -0.45 -1.65 0.04
C SER A 248 -1.90 -1.31 -0.35
N ILE A 249 -2.54 -0.50 0.49
CA ILE A 249 -3.89 0.04 0.26
C ILE A 249 -4.02 0.84 -1.06
N PHE A 250 -2.90 1.30 -1.60
CA PHE A 250 -2.82 2.04 -2.86
C PHE A 250 -2.60 1.14 -4.07
N HIS A 251 -2.37 -0.16 -3.89
CA HIS A 251 -1.99 -1.07 -4.99
C HIS A 251 -0.82 -0.53 -5.84
N VAL A 252 0.25 -0.09 -5.18
CA VAL A 252 1.50 0.31 -5.86
C VAL A 252 2.17 -0.93 -6.44
N LEU A 253 2.38 -0.94 -7.76
CA LEU A 253 3.02 -2.04 -8.48
C LEU A 253 4.50 -2.21 -8.09
N MET A 254 4.92 -3.41 -7.70
CA MET A 254 6.33 -3.75 -7.41
C MET A 254 7.13 -3.97 -8.69
N LYS A 255 7.15 -2.94 -9.52
CA LYS A 255 7.93 -2.86 -10.76
C LYS A 255 8.22 -1.40 -11.07
N HIS A 256 9.37 -1.14 -11.70
CA HIS A 256 9.78 0.21 -12.12
C HIS A 256 9.69 1.23 -10.96
N ALA A 257 8.88 2.28 -11.11
CA ALA A 257 8.74 3.35 -10.12
C ALA A 257 8.34 2.86 -8.73
N GLY A 258 7.40 1.90 -8.62
CA GLY A 258 6.96 1.40 -7.31
C GLY A 258 8.04 0.55 -6.63
N LEU A 259 8.78 -0.25 -7.39
CA LEU A 259 9.93 -0.99 -6.85
C LEU A 259 11.04 -0.04 -6.38
N ARG A 260 11.41 0.96 -7.19
CA ARG A 260 12.43 1.96 -6.80
C ARG A 260 12.01 2.74 -5.54
N ALA A 261 10.75 3.15 -5.47
CA ALA A 261 10.20 3.84 -4.32
C ALA A 261 10.33 2.99 -3.05
N ARG A 262 9.90 1.73 -3.12
CA ARG A 262 10.02 0.78 -2.00
C ARG A 262 11.48 0.59 -1.57
N GLN A 263 12.38 0.37 -2.53
CA GLN A 263 13.81 0.14 -2.25
C GLN A 263 14.44 1.36 -1.58
N LYS A 264 14.17 2.58 -2.06
CA LYS A 264 14.69 3.83 -1.48
C LYS A 264 14.09 4.18 -0.12
N LEU A 265 12.96 3.57 0.24
CA LEU A 265 12.37 3.67 1.57
C LEU A 265 12.89 2.59 2.53
N ASP A 266 13.73 1.66 2.05
CA ASP A 266 14.24 0.53 2.84
C ASP A 266 13.13 -0.33 3.48
N LEU A 267 12.02 -0.53 2.73
CA LEU A 267 10.84 -1.28 3.18
C LEU A 267 10.70 -2.62 2.45
N THR A 268 10.43 -3.68 3.19
CA THR A 268 10.07 -5.00 2.63
C THR A 268 8.63 -5.00 2.11
N GLU A 269 8.25 -6.01 1.33
CA GLU A 269 6.87 -6.11 0.80
C GLU A 269 5.84 -6.27 1.93
N GLY A 270 6.16 -7.05 2.97
CA GLY A 270 5.30 -7.21 4.14
C GLY A 270 5.08 -5.90 4.91
N GLN A 271 6.12 -5.05 5.04
CA GLN A 271 6.00 -3.78 5.75
C GLN A 271 5.00 -2.81 5.13
N LEU A 272 4.66 -2.99 3.84
CA LEU A 272 3.71 -2.16 3.11
C LEU A 272 2.24 -2.39 3.52
N TYR A 273 1.97 -3.40 4.34
CA TYR A 273 0.66 -3.62 4.93
C TYR A 273 0.34 -2.62 6.04
N HIS A 274 1.35 -2.00 6.66
CA HIS A 274 1.12 -0.94 7.61
C HIS A 274 0.68 0.34 6.89
N PRO A 275 -0.44 0.99 7.29
CA PRO A 275 -1.00 2.11 6.54
C PRO A 275 -0.09 3.34 6.46
N LYS A 276 0.67 3.63 7.53
CA LYS A 276 1.73 4.66 7.49
C LYS A 276 2.78 4.37 6.41
N ASN A 277 3.30 3.15 6.34
CA ASN A 277 4.30 2.75 5.34
C ASN A 277 3.71 2.75 3.92
N ALA A 278 2.44 2.35 3.78
CA ALA A 278 1.70 2.48 2.53
C ALA A 278 1.64 3.93 2.04
N ALA A 279 1.32 4.88 2.93
CA ALA A 279 1.26 6.31 2.61
C ALA A 279 2.64 6.88 2.23
N LYS A 280 3.72 6.47 2.92
CA LYS A 280 5.09 6.80 2.52
C LYS A 280 5.42 6.28 1.11
N LEU A 281 5.10 5.02 0.85
CA LEU A 281 5.31 4.39 -0.46
C LEU A 281 4.54 5.12 -1.55
N PHE A 282 3.30 5.53 -1.29
CA PHE A 282 2.50 6.29 -2.24
C PHE A 282 3.16 7.62 -2.61
N LEU A 283 3.62 8.42 -1.63
CA LEU A 283 4.35 9.67 -1.90
C LEU A 283 5.62 9.42 -2.70
N ALA A 284 6.46 8.48 -2.25
CA ALA A 284 7.69 8.11 -2.95
C ALA A 284 7.41 7.64 -4.38
N PHE A 285 6.35 6.86 -4.58
CA PHE A 285 5.91 6.40 -5.89
C PHE A 285 5.51 7.55 -6.81
N LEU A 286 4.77 8.55 -6.32
CA LEU A 286 4.42 9.73 -7.12
C LEU A 286 5.68 10.46 -7.62
N PHE A 287 6.70 10.62 -6.76
CA PHE A 287 7.97 11.21 -7.16
C PHE A 287 8.71 10.35 -8.19
N GLU A 288 8.83 9.04 -7.96
CA GLU A 288 9.46 8.12 -8.91
C GLU A 288 8.74 8.03 -10.26
N LYS A 289 7.43 8.25 -10.26
CA LYS A 289 6.57 8.20 -11.45
C LYS A 289 6.66 9.48 -12.27
N THR A 290 6.79 10.63 -11.63
CA THR A 290 6.87 11.96 -12.26
C THR A 290 8.31 12.44 -12.50
N GLY A 291 9.30 11.64 -12.11
CA GLY A 291 10.71 12.06 -12.16
C GLY A 291 11.00 13.23 -11.20
N GLY A 292 10.26 13.30 -10.08
CA GLY A 292 10.36 14.36 -9.09
C GLY A 292 9.53 15.61 -9.38
N ASN A 293 8.84 15.69 -10.54
CA ASN A 293 8.04 16.86 -10.89
C ASN A 293 6.55 16.67 -10.56
N ALA A 294 6.22 16.72 -9.26
CA ALA A 294 4.86 16.50 -8.79
C ALA A 294 3.88 17.62 -9.22
N HIS A 295 4.36 18.81 -9.60
CA HIS A 295 3.54 19.91 -10.12
C HIS A 295 2.76 19.54 -11.40
N LEU A 296 3.19 18.50 -12.11
CA LEU A 296 2.49 18.01 -13.30
C LEU A 296 1.14 17.34 -12.97
N ILE A 297 0.96 16.93 -11.72
CA ILE A 297 -0.20 16.14 -11.28
C ILE A 297 -0.85 16.68 -10.00
N LEU A 298 -0.29 17.74 -9.40
CA LEU A 298 -0.75 18.33 -8.15
C LEU A 298 -0.66 19.86 -8.19
N PRO A 299 -1.58 20.60 -7.53
CA PRO A 299 -2.67 20.10 -6.68
C PRO A 299 -3.79 19.39 -7.46
N LEU A 300 -4.47 18.44 -6.82
CA LEU A 300 -5.39 17.52 -7.51
C LEU A 300 -6.55 18.27 -8.17
N GLU A 301 -7.04 19.34 -7.55
CA GLU A 301 -8.15 20.18 -8.02
C GLU A 301 -7.89 20.73 -9.43
N ASN A 302 -6.64 21.04 -9.74
CA ASN A 302 -6.22 21.60 -11.03
C ASN A 302 -5.76 20.53 -12.01
N HIS A 303 -5.38 19.34 -11.52
CA HIS A 303 -4.70 18.31 -12.29
C HIS A 303 -5.37 16.94 -12.24
N LEU A 304 -6.66 16.86 -11.89
CA LEU A 304 -7.38 15.61 -11.65
C LEU A 304 -7.24 14.58 -12.79
N THR A 305 -7.36 15.04 -14.04
CA THR A 305 -7.23 14.17 -15.22
C THR A 305 -5.79 13.69 -15.42
N ASP A 306 -4.81 14.58 -15.26
CA ASP A 306 -3.39 14.26 -15.43
C ASP A 306 -2.90 13.33 -14.33
N PHE A 307 -3.33 13.58 -13.09
CA PHE A 307 -3.12 12.68 -11.96
C PHE A 307 -3.69 11.29 -12.27
N ALA A 308 -4.96 11.19 -12.67
CA ALA A 308 -5.59 9.90 -12.91
C ALA A 308 -4.87 9.10 -14.01
N LYS A 309 -4.46 9.77 -15.09
CA LYS A 309 -3.67 9.19 -16.19
C LYS A 309 -2.28 8.76 -15.74
N ALA A 310 -1.60 9.57 -14.93
CA ALA A 310 -0.29 9.22 -14.39
C ALA A 310 -0.38 7.99 -13.47
N TYR A 311 -1.40 7.95 -12.62
CA TYR A 311 -1.59 6.89 -11.63
C TYR A 311 -1.98 5.55 -12.27
N ASN A 312 -3.04 5.52 -13.09
CA ASN A 312 -3.59 4.29 -13.66
C ASN A 312 -3.05 3.94 -15.06
N GLY A 313 -2.32 4.86 -15.69
CA GLY A 313 -1.91 4.76 -17.09
C GLY A 313 -2.95 5.33 -18.06
N GLY A 314 -2.70 5.15 -19.35
CA GLY A 314 -3.61 5.59 -20.41
C GLY A 314 -4.95 4.86 -20.39
N GLY A 315 -6.03 5.53 -20.80
CA GLY A 315 -7.37 4.92 -20.90
C GLY A 315 -8.22 5.02 -19.63
N VAL A 316 -7.96 6.00 -18.77
CA VAL A 316 -8.81 6.28 -17.60
C VAL A 316 -10.24 6.60 -18.03
N LYS A 317 -11.21 5.87 -17.45
CA LYS A 317 -12.64 6.10 -17.69
C LYS A 317 -13.11 7.38 -16.98
N SER A 318 -14.11 8.06 -17.55
CA SER A 318 -14.75 9.24 -16.94
C SER A 318 -15.21 8.98 -15.51
N ASP A 319 -15.76 7.79 -15.25
CA ASP A 319 -16.31 7.42 -13.93
C ASP A 319 -15.23 7.36 -12.85
N TYR A 320 -14.00 6.97 -13.22
CA TYR A 320 -12.86 6.98 -12.29
C TYR A 320 -12.55 8.41 -11.84
N ILE A 321 -12.51 9.35 -12.78
CA ILE A 321 -12.23 10.77 -12.50
C ILE A 321 -13.32 11.36 -11.61
N ALA A 322 -14.60 11.06 -11.92
CA ALA A 322 -15.73 11.52 -11.13
C ALA A 322 -15.71 10.96 -9.69
N GLN A 323 -15.43 9.67 -9.53
CA GLN A 323 -15.32 9.04 -8.20
C GLN A 323 -14.15 9.58 -7.40
N LEU A 324 -12.97 9.73 -8.03
CA LEU A 324 -11.80 10.31 -7.37
C LEU A 324 -12.09 11.73 -6.87
N LYS A 325 -12.76 12.56 -7.68
CA LYS A 325 -13.20 13.89 -7.26
C LYS A 325 -14.17 13.81 -6.08
N GLN A 326 -15.17 12.94 -6.14
CA GLN A 326 -16.13 12.79 -5.06
C GLN A 326 -15.44 12.38 -3.74
N TYR A 327 -14.58 11.37 -3.76
CA TYR A 327 -13.86 10.94 -2.55
C TYR A 327 -12.92 12.01 -2.01
N TYR A 328 -12.34 12.83 -2.89
CA TYR A 328 -11.52 13.97 -2.48
C TYR A 328 -12.35 15.05 -1.76
N GLU A 329 -13.57 15.32 -2.23
CA GLU A 329 -14.49 16.24 -1.53
C GLU A 329 -15.02 15.64 -0.22
N ASP A 330 -15.33 14.34 -0.19
CA ASP A 330 -15.75 13.65 1.03
C ASP A 330 -14.66 13.72 2.11
N ALA A 331 -13.39 13.55 1.72
CA ALA A 331 -12.25 13.74 2.60
C ALA A 331 -12.13 15.18 3.12
N ASN A 332 -12.60 16.19 2.37
CA ASN A 332 -12.63 17.57 2.86
C ASN A 332 -13.60 17.74 4.04
N ILE A 333 -14.75 17.07 3.96
CA ILE A 333 -15.77 17.06 5.02
C ILE A 333 -15.18 16.38 6.26
N LEU A 334 -14.55 15.21 6.09
CA LEU A 334 -13.90 14.47 7.16
C LEU A 334 -12.86 15.31 7.92
N LEU A 335 -12.06 16.09 7.18
CA LEU A 335 -10.98 16.91 7.73
C LEU A 335 -11.43 18.33 8.08
N SER A 336 -12.74 18.58 8.14
CA SER A 336 -13.29 19.87 8.56
C SER A 336 -13.29 19.99 10.09
N PRO A 337 -13.15 21.21 10.65
CA PRO A 337 -13.30 21.42 12.09
C PRO A 337 -14.65 20.92 12.64
N GLN A 338 -15.71 21.01 11.83
CA GLN A 338 -17.05 20.53 12.20
C GLN A 338 -17.11 19.01 12.36
N ALA A 339 -16.37 18.25 11.54
CA ALA A 339 -16.29 16.81 11.68
C ALA A 339 -15.66 16.40 13.01
N LYS A 340 -14.64 17.15 13.47
CA LYS A 340 -14.00 16.94 14.78
C LYS A 340 -15.01 17.08 15.93
N LEU A 341 -15.81 18.14 15.94
CA LEU A 341 -16.86 18.37 16.94
C LEU A 341 -17.91 17.25 16.96
N LEU A 342 -18.28 16.75 15.78
CA LEU A 342 -19.23 15.63 15.66
C LEU A 342 -18.63 14.31 16.16
N SER A 343 -17.35 14.04 15.89
CA SER A 343 -16.66 12.85 16.41
C SER A 343 -16.52 12.88 17.94
N GLU A 344 -16.16 14.03 18.51
CA GLU A 344 -16.07 14.22 19.96
C GLU A 344 -17.44 14.04 20.63
N SER A 345 -18.49 14.60 20.03
CA SER A 345 -19.87 14.44 20.50
C SER A 345 -20.33 12.98 20.49
N ARG A 346 -19.94 12.19 19.48
CA ARG A 346 -20.25 10.76 19.41
C ARG A 346 -19.51 9.95 20.48
N LEU A 347 -18.24 10.23 20.72
CA LEU A 347 -17.45 9.56 21.76
C LEU A 347 -18.01 9.86 23.15
N LEU A 348 -18.35 11.12 23.43
CA LEU A 348 -19.02 11.51 24.67
C LEU A 348 -20.37 10.79 24.84
N ALA A 349 -21.14 10.65 23.76
CA ALA A 349 -22.41 9.91 23.79
C ALA A 349 -22.22 8.40 24.01
N GLN A 350 -21.14 7.79 23.52
CA GLN A 350 -20.81 6.38 23.76
C GLN A 350 -20.35 6.15 25.20
N ASN A 351 -19.52 7.03 25.75
CA ASN A 351 -19.02 6.92 27.12
C ASN A 351 -20.10 7.21 28.18
N ASN A 352 -21.11 8.02 27.82
CA ASN A 352 -22.27 8.31 28.69
C ASN A 352 -23.40 7.29 28.56
N ARG A 353 -23.29 6.29 27.67
CA ARG A 353 -24.21 5.13 27.75
C ARG A 353 -23.82 4.33 28.98
N VAL A 354 -24.59 4.52 30.06
CA VAL A 354 -24.61 3.63 31.22
C VAL A 354 -24.63 2.20 30.67
N PRO A 355 -23.69 1.32 31.04
CA PRO A 355 -23.70 -0.04 30.56
C PRO A 355 -25.09 -0.60 30.87
N GLU A 356 -25.82 -1.00 29.81
CA GLU A 356 -27.05 -1.74 30.00
C GLU A 356 -26.68 -2.93 30.87
N ILE A 357 -27.11 -2.90 32.13
CA ILE A 357 -27.05 -4.04 33.01
C ILE A 357 -27.82 -5.10 32.23
N ARG A 358 -27.11 -6.06 31.63
CA ARG A 358 -27.74 -7.25 31.07
C ARG A 358 -28.40 -7.93 32.25
N VAL A 359 -29.69 -7.61 32.45
CA VAL A 359 -30.56 -8.40 33.28
C VAL A 359 -30.60 -9.74 32.55
N THR A 360 -29.79 -10.68 33.02
CA THR A 360 -29.89 -12.07 32.56
C THR A 360 -31.35 -12.46 32.74
N PRO A 361 -32.07 -12.81 31.65
CA PRO A 361 -33.46 -13.19 31.78
C PRO A 361 -33.52 -14.32 32.80
N THR A 362 -34.34 -14.12 33.84
CA THR A 362 -34.56 -15.13 34.87
C THR A 362 -34.92 -16.42 34.15
N PRO A 363 -34.21 -17.54 34.37
CA PRO A 363 -34.47 -18.77 33.63
C PRO A 363 -35.93 -19.15 33.79
N ASN A 364 -36.60 -19.40 32.66
CA ASN A 364 -37.98 -19.85 32.66
C ASN A 364 -38.09 -21.10 33.54
N PRO A 365 -38.96 -21.14 34.57
CA PRO A 365 -39.10 -22.29 35.47
C PRO A 365 -39.29 -23.65 34.76
N GLU A 366 -39.82 -23.64 33.54
CA GLU A 366 -39.97 -24.85 32.74
C GLU A 366 -38.64 -25.43 32.22
N GLN A 367 -37.62 -24.61 31.98
CA GLN A 367 -36.30 -25.06 31.52
C GLN A 367 -35.48 -25.73 32.65
N ILE A 368 -35.78 -25.40 33.91
CA ILE A 368 -35.12 -26.02 35.07
C ILE A 368 -35.60 -27.47 35.24
N ARG A 369 -36.87 -27.76 34.93
CA ARG A 369 -37.46 -29.10 35.08
C ARG A 369 -36.99 -30.12 34.04
N THR A 370 -36.62 -29.71 32.83
CA THR A 370 -36.10 -30.61 31.79
C THR A 370 -34.63 -30.96 32.00
N SER A 371 -33.83 -30.07 32.62
CA SER A 371 -32.40 -30.33 32.85
C SER A 371 -32.12 -31.42 33.90
N GLN A 372 -33.05 -31.66 34.85
CA GLN A 372 -32.87 -32.68 35.89
C GLN A 372 -33.29 -34.10 35.45
N LYS A 373 -34.09 -34.25 34.40
CA LYS A 373 -34.52 -35.59 33.93
C LYS A 373 -33.50 -36.31 33.04
N ASN A 374 -32.51 -35.61 32.49
CA ASN A 374 -31.52 -36.21 31.58
C ASN A 374 -30.18 -36.54 32.24
N ARG A 375 -30.05 -36.43 33.57
CA ARG A 375 -28.79 -36.72 34.30
C ARG A 375 -28.73 -38.12 34.92
N ILE A 376 -29.70 -38.99 34.64
CA ILE A 376 -29.68 -40.40 35.04
C ILE A 376 -29.92 -41.26 33.80
N LYS A 377 -28.86 -41.48 33.01
CA LYS A 377 -28.62 -42.67 32.19
C LYS A 377 -27.24 -42.55 31.54
N PHE A 378 -26.43 -43.57 31.80
CA PHE A 378 -25.00 -43.79 31.52
C PHE A 378 -24.03 -43.20 32.53
#